data_AF-A0A844G9Y4-F1
#
_entry.id   AF-A0A844G9Y4-F1
#
_cell.length_a   1.000
_cell.length_b   1.000
_cell.length_c   1.000
_cell.angle_alpha   90.00
_cell.angle_beta   90.00
_cell.angle_gamma   90.00
#
_symmetry.space_group_name_H-M   'P 1'
#
loop_
_entity.id
_entity.type
_entity.pdbx_description
1 polymer ?
#
loop_
_entity_poly.entity_id
_entity_poly.type
_entity_poly.pdbx_seq_one_letter_code
_entity_poly.pdbx_strand_id
1 'polypeptide(L)'
;MIGSRIKEARQARKKSQGWLAEQAGVNQSAVSHWETGLTEPTTNNLSLIAQALRISFEWLTTGRGDMDVVYAPAAVHVAEPTHGLDDDKHELLTLFDQLPKKKRQILLQFMRDWVAAK
;
A
#
# COMPACT_ATOMS: atom_id res chain seq x y z
N MET A 1 -8.52 5.61 -21.61
CA MET A 1 -9.63 5.31 -20.68
C MET A 1 -9.18 4.29 -19.66
N ILE A 2 -9.81 4.23 -18.47
CA ILE A 2 -9.43 3.30 -17.40
C ILE A 2 -9.53 1.83 -17.84
N GLY A 3 -10.56 1.49 -18.61
CA GLY A 3 -10.76 0.15 -19.19
C GLY A 3 -9.59 -0.32 -20.06
N SER A 4 -9.06 0.57 -20.92
CA SER A 4 -7.91 0.26 -21.76
C SER A 4 -6.66 -0.06 -20.92
N ARG A 5 -6.45 0.68 -19.82
CA ARG A 5 -5.32 0.47 -18.90
C ARG A 5 -5.44 -0.83 -18.11
N ILE A 6 -6.67 -1.20 -17.70
CA ILE A 6 -6.94 -2.51 -17.08
C ILE A 6 -6.55 -3.63 -18.06
N LYS A 7 -7.01 -3.54 -19.30
CA LYS A 7 -6.73 -4.53 -20.34
C LYS A 7 -5.23 -4.62 -20.65
N GLU A 8 -4.58 -3.48 -20.81
CA GLU A 8 -3.15 -3.37 -21.08
C GLU A 8 -2.33 -4.04 -19.97
N ALA A 9 -2.56 -3.67 -18.71
CA ALA A 9 -1.86 -4.25 -17.57
C ALA A 9 -2.13 -5.76 -17.44
N ARG A 10 -3.38 -6.20 -17.62
CA ARG A 10 -3.73 -7.63 -17.59
C ARG A 10 -2.99 -8.43 -18.67
N GLN A 11 -2.94 -7.90 -19.89
CA GLN A 11 -2.23 -8.53 -21.01
C GLN A 11 -0.72 -8.54 -20.78
N ALA A 12 -0.14 -7.48 -20.21
CA ALA A 12 1.27 -7.44 -19.81
C ALA A 12 1.61 -8.53 -18.79
N ARG A 13 0.68 -8.88 -17.90
CA ARG A 13 0.82 -10.01 -16.95
C ARG A 13 0.45 -11.37 -17.52
N LYS A 14 0.03 -11.44 -18.79
CA LYS A 14 -0.45 -12.66 -19.46
C LYS A 14 -1.57 -13.37 -18.67
N LYS A 15 -2.46 -12.59 -18.04
CA LYS A 15 -3.60 -13.11 -17.27
C LYS A 15 -4.89 -13.07 -18.07
N SER A 16 -5.79 -14.01 -17.81
CA SER A 16 -7.14 -14.01 -18.42
C SER A 16 -8.07 -13.05 -17.68
N GLN A 17 -9.18 -12.66 -18.32
CA GLN A 17 -10.22 -11.85 -17.65
C GLN A 17 -10.84 -12.61 -16.47
N GLY A 18 -11.02 -13.93 -16.59
CA GLY A 18 -11.51 -14.79 -15.51
C GLY A 18 -10.59 -14.78 -14.29
N TRP A 19 -9.27 -14.86 -14.52
CA TRP A 19 -8.30 -14.76 -13.43
C TRP A 19 -8.40 -13.42 -12.69
N LEU A 20 -8.51 -12.31 -13.42
CA LEU A 20 -8.62 -10.99 -12.80
C LEU A 20 -9.94 -10.84 -12.02
N ALA A 21 -11.02 -11.43 -12.54
CA ALA A 21 -12.32 -11.50 -11.87
C ALA A 21 -12.23 -12.24 -10.52
N GLU A 22 -11.57 -13.40 -10.50
CA GLU A 22 -11.32 -14.15 -9.26
C GLU A 22 -10.52 -13.32 -8.24
N GLN A 23 -9.46 -12.64 -8.68
CA GLN A 23 -8.65 -11.80 -7.78
C GLN A 23 -9.41 -10.58 -7.25
N ALA A 24 -10.33 -10.02 -8.04
CA ALA A 24 -11.13 -8.88 -7.66
C ALA A 24 -12.46 -9.25 -6.98
N GLY A 25 -12.77 -10.55 -6.82
CA GLY A 25 -14.02 -11.02 -6.21
C GLY A 25 -15.27 -10.69 -7.03
N VAL A 26 -15.16 -10.64 -8.36
CA VAL A 26 -16.26 -10.33 -9.29
C VAL A 26 -16.43 -11.42 -10.35
N ASN A 27 -17.46 -11.30 -11.18
CA ASN A 27 -17.63 -12.16 -12.35
C ASN A 27 -16.77 -11.71 -13.54
N GLN A 28 -16.47 -12.63 -14.45
CA GLN A 28 -15.67 -12.34 -15.65
C GLN A 28 -16.33 -11.27 -16.55
N SER A 29 -17.66 -11.23 -16.61
CA SER A 29 -18.39 -10.24 -17.41
C SER A 29 -18.17 -8.82 -16.91
N ALA A 30 -18.05 -8.58 -15.60
CA ALA A 30 -17.69 -7.28 -15.05
C ALA A 30 -16.32 -6.82 -15.57
N VAL A 31 -15.32 -7.69 -15.56
CA VAL A 31 -13.98 -7.37 -16.12
C VAL A 31 -14.07 -7.05 -17.61
N SER A 32 -14.85 -7.82 -18.37
CA SER A 32 -15.08 -7.54 -19.79
C SER A 32 -15.74 -6.16 -19.99
N HIS A 33 -16.77 -5.83 -19.22
CA HIS A 33 -17.45 -4.53 -19.28
C HIS A 33 -16.53 -3.37 -18.91
N TRP A 34 -15.64 -3.56 -17.94
CA TRP A 34 -14.63 -2.56 -17.60
C TRP A 34 -13.65 -2.35 -18.75
N GLU A 35 -13.12 -3.43 -19.33
CA GLU A 35 -12.13 -3.35 -20.42
C GLU A 35 -12.69 -2.76 -21.72
N THR A 36 -13.99 -2.92 -21.96
CA THR A 36 -14.69 -2.31 -23.11
C THR A 36 -15.23 -0.91 -22.81
N GLY A 37 -15.19 -0.46 -21.55
CA GLY A 37 -15.71 0.83 -21.13
C GLY A 37 -17.24 0.89 -21.03
N LEU A 38 -17.92 -0.26 -21.01
CA LEU A 38 -19.38 -0.32 -20.82
C LEU A 38 -19.79 0.10 -19.40
N THR A 39 -18.97 -0.26 -18.40
CA THR A 39 -19.15 0.17 -17.01
C THR A 39 -17.80 0.56 -16.42
N GLU A 40 -17.82 1.37 -15.36
CA GLU A 40 -16.62 1.72 -14.61
C GLU A 40 -16.49 0.87 -13.33
N PRO A 41 -15.27 0.44 -12.96
CA PRO A 41 -15.05 -0.23 -11.68
C PRO A 41 -15.16 0.78 -10.53
N THR A 42 -15.60 0.31 -9.36
CA THR A 42 -15.54 1.12 -8.14
C THR A 42 -14.09 1.35 -7.70
N THR A 43 -13.84 2.35 -6.84
CA THR A 43 -12.52 2.58 -6.24
C THR A 43 -11.96 1.33 -5.54
N ASN A 44 -12.83 0.55 -4.89
CA ASN A 44 -12.43 -0.71 -4.27
C ASN A 44 -11.95 -1.73 -5.31
N ASN A 45 -12.69 -1.90 -6.41
CA ASN A 45 -12.28 -2.80 -7.49
C ASN A 45 -10.98 -2.33 -8.15
N LEU A 46 -10.79 -1.01 -8.33
CA LEU A 46 -9.54 -0.45 -8.85
C LEU A 46 -8.35 -0.76 -7.93
N SER A 47 -8.54 -0.70 -6.61
CA SER A 47 -7.51 -1.07 -5.64
C SER A 47 -7.16 -2.56 -5.74
N LEU A 48 -8.17 -3.43 -5.84
CA LEU A 48 -7.96 -4.88 -6.01
C LEU A 48 -7.25 -5.21 -7.33
N ILE A 49 -7.64 -4.56 -8.43
CA ILE A 49 -6.99 -4.70 -9.75
C ILE A 49 -5.52 -4.27 -9.65
N ALA A 50 -5.24 -3.13 -9.03
CA ALA A 50 -3.88 -2.61 -8.88
C ALA A 50 -2.99 -3.58 -8.08
N GLN A 51 -3.52 -4.14 -6.99
CA GLN A 51 -2.82 -5.14 -6.18
C GLN A 51 -2.60 -6.45 -6.95
N ALA A 52 -3.65 -6.99 -7.58
CA ALA A 52 -3.59 -8.25 -8.32
C ALA A 52 -2.59 -8.20 -9.48
N LEU A 53 -2.57 -7.09 -10.22
CA LEU A 53 -1.67 -6.90 -11.36
C LEU A 53 -0.31 -6.32 -10.96
N ARG A 54 -0.12 -5.94 -9.70
CA ARG A 54 1.07 -5.24 -9.19
C ARG A 54 1.41 -4.02 -10.05
N ILE A 55 0.45 -3.10 -10.17
CA ILE A 55 0.57 -1.86 -10.93
C ILE A 55 0.27 -0.64 -10.05
N SER A 56 0.74 0.53 -10.49
CA SER A 56 0.46 1.79 -9.82
C SER A 56 -1.04 2.12 -9.90
N PHE A 57 -1.63 2.44 -8.75
CA PHE A 57 -3.01 2.91 -8.68
C PHE A 57 -3.18 4.29 -9.35
N GLU A 58 -2.18 5.17 -9.23
CA GLU A 58 -2.19 6.46 -9.91
C GLU A 58 -2.16 6.29 -11.43
N TRP A 59 -1.30 5.40 -11.94
CA TRP A 59 -1.25 5.11 -13.38
C TRP A 59 -2.58 4.53 -13.86
N LEU A 60 -3.16 3.59 -13.11
CA LEU A 60 -4.42 2.97 -13.46
C LEU A 60 -5.56 4.01 -13.58
N THR A 61 -5.64 4.94 -12.63
CA THR A 61 -6.74 5.90 -12.54
C THR A 61 -6.54 7.14 -13.40
N THR A 62 -5.32 7.68 -13.45
CA THR A 62 -5.02 8.95 -14.12
C THR A 62 -4.26 8.77 -15.42
N GLY A 63 -3.49 7.69 -15.57
CA GLY A 63 -2.56 7.48 -16.67
C GLY A 63 -1.22 8.21 -16.51
N ARG A 64 -0.98 8.87 -15.38
CA ARG A 64 0.30 9.51 -15.06
C ARG A 64 1.26 8.52 -14.40
N GLY A 65 2.56 8.75 -14.60
CA GLY A 65 3.62 7.92 -14.05
C GLY A 65 3.78 6.58 -14.79
N ASP A 66 4.47 5.65 -14.16
CA ASP A 66 4.75 4.33 -14.71
C ASP A 66 3.68 3.30 -14.30
N MET A 67 3.40 2.35 -15.19
CA MET A 67 2.48 1.23 -14.92
C MET A 67 3.00 0.36 -13.79
N ASP A 68 4.27 -0.03 -13.87
CA ASP A 68 4.88 -0.95 -12.93
C ASP A 68 5.29 -0.19 -11.67
N VAL A 69 4.91 -0.74 -10.51
CA VAL A 69 5.48 -0.27 -9.25
C VAL A 69 6.89 -0.85 -9.19
N VAL A 70 7.92 -0.01 -9.32
CA VAL A 70 9.27 -0.42 -9.01
C VAL A 70 9.30 -0.73 -7.52
N TYR A 71 9.11 -2.01 -7.19
CA TYR A 71 9.32 -2.50 -5.84
C TYR A 71 10.84 -2.55 -5.62
N ALA A 72 11.46 -1.38 -5.45
CA ALA A 72 12.69 -1.34 -4.68
C ALA A 72 12.33 -1.96 -3.32
N PRO A 73 13.08 -2.96 -2.81
CA PRO A 73 12.88 -3.41 -1.45
C PRO A 73 12.89 -2.16 -0.59
N ALA A 74 11.81 -1.93 0.14
CA ALA A 74 11.61 -0.72 0.91
C ALA A 74 12.85 -0.47 1.79
N ALA A 75 13.73 0.44 1.34
CA ALA A 75 14.15 1.47 2.24
C ALA A 75 12.83 2.13 2.65
N VAL A 76 12.39 1.85 3.86
CA VAL A 76 11.26 2.52 4.50
C VAL A 76 11.38 3.99 4.14
N HIS A 77 10.48 4.52 3.30
CA HIS A 77 10.31 5.95 3.19
C HIS A 77 9.69 6.39 4.51
N VAL A 78 10.54 6.53 5.53
CA VAL A 78 10.27 7.42 6.64
C VAL A 78 9.98 8.74 5.95
N ALA A 79 8.75 9.23 6.09
CA ALA A 79 8.41 10.59 5.68
C ALA A 79 9.56 11.50 6.11
N GLU A 80 10.04 12.35 5.18
CA GLU A 80 11.21 13.20 5.41
C GLU A 80 11.17 13.79 6.82
N PRO A 81 12.22 13.59 7.64
CA PRO A 81 12.25 14.14 8.98
C PRO A 81 12.30 15.66 8.86
N THR A 82 11.27 16.33 9.40
CA THR A 82 11.40 17.69 9.90
C THR A 82 12.51 17.67 10.95
N HIS A 83 13.74 17.97 10.51
CA HIS A 83 14.94 18.02 11.31
C HIS A 83 14.71 18.98 12.49
N GLY A 84 14.74 18.44 13.71
CA GLY A 84 14.76 19.24 14.94
C GLY A 84 13.99 18.68 16.14
N LEU A 85 13.11 17.68 15.97
CA LEU A 85 12.32 17.10 17.07
C LEU A 85 12.37 15.56 17.14
N ASP A 86 13.15 14.91 16.26
CA ASP A 86 13.15 13.46 16.09
C ASP A 86 14.36 12.75 16.75
N ASP A 87 15.37 13.48 17.23
CA ASP A 87 16.62 12.88 17.74
C ASP A 87 16.38 12.05 19.00
N ASP A 88 15.70 12.61 20.00
CA ASP A 88 15.36 11.92 21.26
C ASP A 88 14.50 10.67 21.00
N LYS A 89 13.65 10.71 19.97
CA LYS A 89 12.79 9.59 19.59
C LYS A 89 13.61 8.47 18.96
N HIS A 90 14.53 8.80 18.05
CA HIS A 90 15.42 7.81 17.45
C HIS A 90 16.35 7.20 18.50
N GLU A 91 16.88 8.01 19.42
CA GLU A 91 17.69 7.54 20.54
C GLU A 91 16.89 6.62 21.47
N LEU A 92 15.67 7.01 21.85
CA LEU A 92 14.80 6.19 22.70
C LEU A 92 14.50 4.83 22.07
N LEU A 93 14.17 4.78 20.78
CA LEU A 93 13.90 3.52 20.08
C LEU A 93 15.15 2.63 20.04
N THR A 94 16.31 3.23 19.76
CA THR A 94 17.61 2.52 19.73
C THR A 94 17.96 1.92 21.09
N LEU A 95 17.73 2.65 22.18
CA LEU A 95 17.95 2.16 23.54
C LEU A 95 16.89 1.12 23.94
N PHE A 96 15.63 1.31 23.54
CA PHE A 96 14.53 0.40 23.86
C PHE A 96 14.75 -1.00 23.29
N ASP A 97 15.24 -1.10 22.05
CA ASP A 97 15.50 -2.38 21.40
C ASP A 97 16.63 -3.17 22.07
N GLN A 98 17.58 -2.50 22.72
CA GLN A 98 18.66 -3.14 23.47
C GLN A 98 18.22 -3.64 24.86
N LEU A 99 17.07 -3.19 25.37
CA LEU A 99 16.61 -3.58 26.70
C LEU A 99 16.04 -5.00 26.72
N PRO A 100 16.34 -5.81 27.77
CA PRO A 100 15.62 -7.04 28.06
C PRO A 100 14.12 -6.79 28.24
N LYS A 101 13.28 -7.75 27.84
CA LYS A 101 11.81 -7.63 27.86
C LYS A 101 11.23 -7.14 29.21
N LYS A 102 11.80 -7.62 30.33
CA LYS A 102 11.40 -7.19 31.69
C LYS A 102 11.67 -5.70 31.94
N LYS A 103 12.78 -5.15 31.43
CA LYS A 103 13.13 -3.72 31.56
C LYS A 103 12.28 -2.84 30.63
N ARG A 104 11.95 -3.32 29.43
CA ARG A 104 11.02 -2.62 28.52
C ARG A 104 9.66 -2.36 29.18
N GLN A 105 9.12 -3.37 29.87
CA GLN A 105 7.84 -3.24 30.56
C GLN A 105 7.87 -2.20 31.68
N ILE A 106 8.97 -2.11 32.43
CA ILE A 106 9.17 -1.12 33.50
C ILE A 106 9.21 0.30 32.90
N LEU A 107 9.98 0.49 31.82
CA LEU A 107 10.08 1.77 31.14
C LEU A 107 8.72 2.24 30.57
N LEU A 108 7.97 1.33 29.94
CA LEU A 108 6.62 1.64 29.45
C LEU A 108 5.66 1.99 30.58
N GLN A 109 5.76 1.32 31.74
CA GLN A 109 4.93 1.64 32.89
C GLN A 109 5.25 3.05 33.41
N PHE A 110 6.53 3.36 33.58
CA PHE A 110 6.98 4.69 33.99
C PHE A 110 6.48 5.80 33.04
N MET A 111 6.60 5.59 31.72
CA MET A 111 6.10 6.54 30.73
C MET A 111 4.58 6.75 30.83
N ARG A 112 3.81 5.67 31.06
CA ARG A 112 2.35 5.77 31.23
C ARG A 112 2.00 6.58 32.47
N ASP A 113 2.66 6.30 33.59
CA ASP A 113 2.43 6.99 34.85
C ASP A 113 2.77 8.48 34.71
N TRP A 114 3.86 8.80 34.00
CA TRP A 114 4.27 10.19 33.73
C TRP A 114 3.25 10.94 32.84
N VAL A 115 2.69 10.30 31.82
CA VAL A 115 1.65 10.91 30.98
C VAL A 115 0.32 11.07 31.73
N ALA A 116 0.00 10.13 32.63
CA ALA A 116 -1.23 10.15 33.41
C ALA A 116 -1.20 11.15 34.58
N ALA A 117 -0.02 11.54 35.07
CA ALA A 117 0.17 12.48 36.18
C ALA A 117 -0.01 13.97 35.78
N LYS A 118 -0.87 14.26 34.80
CA LYS A 118 -1.27 15.63 34.44
C LYS A 118 -2.28 16.21 35.42
#